data_AF-A0A7X7NGT6-F1
#
_entry.id   AF-A0A7X7NGT6-F1
#
_cell.length_a   1.000
_cell.length_b   1.000
_cell.length_c   1.000
_cell.angle_alpha   90.00
_cell.angle_beta   90.00
_cell.angle_gamma   90.00
#
_symmetry.space_group_name_H-M   'P 1'
#
loop_
_entity.id
_entity.type
_entity.pdbx_description
1 polymer ?
#
loop_
_entity_poly.entity_id
_entity_poly.type
_entity_poly.pdbx_seq_one_letter_code
_entity_poly.pdbx_strand_id
1 'polypeptide(L)' 'MKKTSLLKIVNPITALTFLIQALSGLFMWFGLGDYELFNLMHKWSGLGFLSAVIVHVYLNFSWIKANFFPKQKKPDRR' A
#
# COMPACT_ATOMS: atom_id res chain seq x y z
N MET A 1 2.38 -8.37 -19.64
CA MET A 1 3.08 -8.94 -18.45
C MET A 1 2.05 -9.58 -17.53
N LYS A 2 2.30 -10.79 -16.99
CA LYS A 2 1.36 -11.45 -16.07
C LYS A 2 1.20 -10.56 -14.83
N LYS A 3 -0.04 -10.28 -14.36
CA LYS A 3 -0.31 -9.44 -13.16
C LYS A 3 0.57 -9.83 -11.96
N THR A 4 0.88 -11.11 -11.82
CA THR A 4 1.78 -11.67 -10.81
C THR A 4 3.22 -11.15 -10.89
N SER A 5 3.75 -10.89 -12.09
CA SER A 5 5.07 -10.27 -12.26
C SER A 5 5.09 -8.81 -11.79
N LEU A 6 4.01 -8.05 -12.04
CA LEU A 6 3.90 -6.66 -11.54
C LEU A 6 3.78 -6.62 -10.02
N LEU A 7 3.04 -7.54 -9.42
CA LEU A 7 2.90 -7.63 -7.95
C LEU A 7 4.25 -7.91 -7.25
N LYS A 8 5.15 -8.66 -7.87
CA LYS A 8 6.51 -8.89 -7.32
C LYS A 8 7.34 -7.60 -7.24
N ILE A 9 6.99 -6.57 -8.01
CA ILE A 9 7.65 -5.26 -8.00
C ILE A 9 6.88 -4.29 -7.09
N VAL A 10 5.56 -4.23 -7.25
CA VAL A 10 4.71 -3.30 -6.49
C VAL A 10 4.71 -3.61 -4.99
N ASN A 11 4.76 -4.89 -4.59
CA ASN A 11 4.75 -5.24 -3.16
C ASN A 11 6.00 -4.74 -2.41
N PRO A 12 7.24 -5.01 -2.85
CA PRO A 12 8.43 -4.44 -2.24
C PRO A 12 8.43 -2.90 -2.23
N ILE A 13 8.01 -2.25 -3.32
CA ILE A 13 7.92 -0.78 -3.39
C ILE A 13 6.94 -0.26 -2.34
N THR A 14 5.77 -0.87 -2.21
CA THR A 14 4.75 -0.50 -1.22
C THR A 14 5.29 -0.69 0.20
N ALA A 15 5.99 -1.79 0.48
CA ALA A 15 6.58 -2.05 1.78
C ALA A 15 7.70 -1.05 2.13
N LEU A 16 8.59 -0.75 1.18
CA LEU A 16 9.69 0.20 1.38
C LEU A 16 9.16 1.61 1.63
N THR A 17 8.22 2.07 0.79
CA THR A 17 7.62 3.40 0.95
C THR A 17 6.82 3.52 2.25
N PHE A 18 6.14 2.46 2.69
CA PHE A 18 5.54 2.39 4.02
C PHE A 18 6.56 2.58 5.14
N LEU A 19 7.70 1.87 5.08
CA LEU A 19 8.75 1.99 6.10
C LEU A 19 9.34 3.40 6.15
N ILE A 20 9.62 4.01 5.00
CA ILE A 20 10.12 5.40 4.93
C ILE A 20 9.08 6.36 5.52
N GLN A 21 7.80 6.18 5.20
CA GLN A 21 6.72 7.01 5.72
C GLN A 21 6.59 6.89 7.25
N ALA A 22 6.63 5.66 7.77
CA ALA A 22 6.54 5.39 9.19
C ALA A 22 7.74 5.95 9.96
N LEU A 23 8.97 5.67 9.50
CA LEU A 23 10.20 6.11 10.16
C LEU A 23 10.34 7.64 10.15
N SER A 24 10.06 8.30 9.03
CA SER A 24 10.08 9.77 8.97
C SER A 24 9.07 10.39 9.93
N GLY A 25 7.87 9.82 10.06
CA GLY A 25 6.87 10.25 11.02
C GLY A 25 7.31 10.06 12.47
N LEU A 26 7.89 8.89 12.79
CA LEU A 26 8.40 8.59 14.12
C LEU A 26 9.58 9.49 14.50
N PHE A 27 10.50 9.75 13.57
CA PHE A 27 11.65 10.60 13.84
C PHE A 27 11.24 12.05 14.10
N MET A 28 10.27 12.57 13.34
CA MET A 28 9.66 13.87 13.68
C MET A 28 8.97 13.85 15.05
N TRP A 29 8.20 12.80 15.35
CA TRP A 29 7.44 12.69 16.59
C TRP A 29 8.32 12.63 17.83
N PHE A 30 9.43 11.89 17.77
CA PHE A 30 10.36 11.73 18.88
C PHE A 30 11.50 12.76 18.89
N GLY A 31 11.51 13.72 17.96
CA GLY A 31 12.58 14.72 17.85
C GLY A 31 13.95 14.12 17.50
N LEU A 32 13.98 13.02 16.75
CA LEU A 32 15.20 12.31 16.37
C LEU A 32 15.74 12.89 15.06
N GLY A 33 16.66 13.85 15.17
CA GLY A 33 17.38 14.46 14.04
C GLY A 33 16.69 15.69 13.43
N ASP A 34 16.97 15.98 12.17
CA ASP A 34 16.50 17.21 11.50
C ASP A 34 15.03 17.11 11.08
N TYR A 35 14.18 17.92 11.74
CA TYR A 35 12.75 17.99 11.46
C TYR A 35 12.45 18.40 10.01
N GLU A 36 13.18 19.35 9.43
CA GLU A 36 12.88 19.84 8.08
C GLU A 36 13.13 18.74 7.05
N LEU A 37 14.25 18.03 7.20
CA LEU A 37 14.59 16.87 6.38
C LEU A 37 13.52 15.78 6.49
N PHE A 38 13.15 15.37 7.70
CA PHE A 38 12.16 14.31 7.87
C PHE A 38 10.75 14.73 7.44
N ASN A 39 10.39 16.00 7.60
CA ASN A 39 9.12 16.54 7.10
C ASN A 39 9.08 16.52 5.57
N LEU A 40 10.17 16.91 4.90
CA LEU A 40 10.29 16.82 3.44
C LEU A 40 10.18 15.37 2.98
N MET A 41 10.93 14.46 3.61
CA MET A 41 10.85 13.02 3.32
C MET A 41 9.44 12.47 3.52
N HIS A 42 8.77 12.81 4.63
CA HIS A 42 7.43 12.32 4.96
C HIS A 42 6.37 12.82 3.97
N LYS A 43 6.46 14.07 3.51
CA LYS A 43 5.53 14.62 2.51
C LYS A 43 5.64 13.87 1.18
N TRP A 44 6.86 13.71 0.67
CA TRP A 44 7.08 13.09 -0.64
C TRP A 44 6.91 11.57 -0.61
N SER A 45 7.43 10.90 0.42
CA SER A 45 7.24 9.46 0.58
C SER A 45 5.77 9.11 0.86
N GLY A 46 5.00 10.00 1.49
CA GLY A 46 3.57 9.81 1.70
C GLY A 46 2.78 9.81 0.39
N LEU A 47 3.09 10.75 -0.50
CA LEU A 47 2.50 10.78 -1.84
C LEU A 47 2.88 9.53 -2.66
N GLY A 48 4.15 9.13 -2.59
CA GLY A 48 4.65 7.92 -3.24
C GLY A 48 4.00 6.64 -2.71
N PHE A 49 3.88 6.53 -1.38
CA PHE A 49 3.23 5.42 -0.70
C PHE A 49 1.75 5.32 -1.08
N LEU A 50 1.01 6.43 -1.05
CA LEU A 50 -0.40 6.47 -1.46
C LEU A 50 -0.58 5.95 -2.89
N SER A 51 0.27 6.41 -3.81
CA SER A 51 0.27 5.96 -5.21
C SER A 51 0.54 4.46 -5.32
N ALA A 52 1.54 3.95 -4.59
CA ALA A 52 1.88 2.53 -4.57
C ALA A 52 0.74 1.67 -4.00
N VAL A 53 0.07 2.12 -2.94
CA VAL A 53 -1.08 1.44 -2.34
C VAL A 53 -2.25 1.36 -3.32
N ILE A 54 -2.56 2.45 -4.04
CA ILE A 54 -3.63 2.44 -5.05
C ILE A 54 -3.34 1.37 -6.11
N VAL A 55 -2.12 1.33 -6.64
CA VAL A 55 -1.70 0.32 -7.63
C VAL A 55 -1.75 -1.09 -7.03
N HIS A 56 -1.27 -1.26 -5.80
CA HIS A 56 -1.30 -2.53 -5.08
C HIS A 56 -2.73 -3.07 -4.92
N VAL A 57 -3.67 -2.23 -4.48
CA VAL A 57 -5.08 -2.59 -4.31
C VAL A 57 -5.72 -2.93 -5.65
N TYR A 58 -5.48 -2.11 -6.69
CA TYR A 58 -5.99 -2.37 -8.03
C TYR A 58 -5.54 -3.72 -8.58
N LEU A 59 -4.26 -4.06 -8.43
CA LEU A 59 -3.71 -5.34 -8.89
C LEU A 59 -4.25 -6.52 -8.08
N ASN A 60 -4.48 -6.35 -6.77
CA ASN A 60 -5.02 -7.37 -5.86
C ASN A 60 -6.56 -7.41 -5.79
N PHE A 61 -7.28 -6.54 -6.51
CA PHE A 61 -8.73 -6.41 -6.33
C PHE A 61 -9.51 -7.70 -6.58
N SER A 62 -9.06 -8.55 -7.50
CA SER A 62 -9.66 -9.87 -7.75
C SER A 62 -9.54 -10.81 -6.53
N TRP A 63 -8.39 -10.78 -5.84
CA TRP A 63 -8.18 -11.52 -4.60
C TRP A 63 -9.02 -10.93 -3.46
N ILE A 64 -9.07 -9.61 -3.34
CA ILE A 64 -9.92 -8.92 -2.35
C ILE A 64 -11.38 -9.32 -2.56
N LYS A 65 -11.87 -9.26 -3.80
CA LYS A 65 -13.24 -9.67 -4.14
C LYS A 65 -13.52 -11.12 -3.72
N ALA A 66 -12.60 -12.03 -3.99
CA ALA A 66 -12.77 -13.44 -3.67
C ALA A 66 -12.82 -13.74 -2.16
N ASN A 67 -12.11 -12.96 -1.34
CA ASN A 67 -12.03 -13.19 0.11
C ASN A 67 -13.05 -12.39 0.92
N PHE A 68 -13.39 -11.18 0.49
CA PHE A 68 -14.24 -10.27 1.27
C PHE A 68 -15.67 -10.13 0.71
N PHE A 69 -15.92 -10.52 -0.54
CA PHE A 69 -17.24 -10.41 -1.16
C PHE A 69 -17.78 -11.81 -1.51
N PRO A 70 -18.55 -12.45 -0.61
CA PRO A 70 -19.11 -13.78 -0.86
C PRO A 70 -19.98 -13.77 -2.10
N LYS A 71 -19.81 -14.78 -2.96
CA LYS A 71 -20.70 -14.99 -4.11
C LYS A 71 -22.10 -15.30 -3.57
N GLN A 72 -23.11 -14.56 -4.02
CA GLN A 72 -24.50 -14.89 -3.72
C GLN A 72 -24.76 -16.33 -4.18
N LYS A 73 -25.12 -17.21 -3.23
CA LYS A 73 -25.68 -18.52 -3.56
C LYS A 73 -26.96 -18.25 -4.33
N LYS A 74 -27.02 -18.66 -5.60
CA LYS A 74 -28.30 -18.68 -6.32
C LYS A 74 -29.25 -19.58 -5.53
N PRO A 75 -30.51 -19.15 -5.29
CA PRO A 75 -31.48 -20.00 -4.61
C PRO A 75 -31.64 -21.29 -5.41
N ASP A 76 -31.54 -22.43 -4.72
CA ASP A 76 -31.76 -23.75 -5.30
C ASP A 76 -33.19 -23.77 -5.85
N ARG A 77 -33.34 -23.76 -7.18
CA ARG A 77 -34.64 -23.90 -7.83
C ARG A 77 -34.97 -25.39 -7.81
N ARG A 78 -35.55 -25.86 -6.71
CA ARG A 78 -36.28 -27.12 -6.64
C ARG A 78 -37.78 -26.86 -6.69
#